data_AF-A0A7Y5WS46-F1
#
_entry.id   AF-A0A7Y5WS46-F1
#
_cell.length_a   1.000
_cell.length_b   1.000
_cell.length_c   1.000
_cell.angle_alpha   90.00
_cell.angle_beta   90.00
_cell.angle_gamma   90.00
#
_symmetry.space_group_name_H-M   'P 1'
#
loop_
_entity.id
_entity.type
_entity.pdbx_description
1 polymer ?
#
loop_
_entity_poly.entity_id
_entity_poly.type
_entity_poly.pdbx_seq_one_letter_code
_entity_poly.pdbx_strand_id
1 'polypeptide(L)'
;MGRRLALALLILAGGCATRSRRAESAPVAELWVTTGERSRLLAREPDLPIHMGAASAQAVIDVDETTTYQSIVGFGAALTDASALLLGRLPSAQRDTILRELFGPEPGIGLSFVRVPMGASDFSTRHYSYDDVPAGARDTALAHFSIDADRADRLPLLRRALALNPALKIVASPWSAPAWMKSTGSLIQGTLRRDAFAPFADYFVRFVRAYAAEGIPVFAVTVQNEPAFEPADYPGMRLDAATRAELIGRHLGPRFAQAGIATTILDWDHNWDHPEEPLAVLADSAARRYVSGVAWHCYGGDVSAQETVRAKHPDKDVYFTECSGGDWAPTFSDNLLWSVRTLIIGTVRTGARGVALWNLALDGRGGPHLGGCGNCRGVLTIDSRSGAVTRNEEYYALAHASRFVRSGARRIASSTGVAGLETVAFRNVDASKVLIVANSAATAATFVVRDGTRWIESRVPGTGVATLRWR
;
A
#
# COMPACT_ATOMS: atom_id res chain seq x y z
N MET A 1 50.11 81.54 -13.84
CA MET A 1 50.53 80.15 -14.13
C MET A 1 49.36 79.23 -13.86
N GLY A 2 48.83 78.60 -14.90
CA GLY A 2 47.56 77.89 -14.86
C GLY A 2 47.65 76.48 -14.26
N ARG A 3 46.54 76.05 -13.63
CA ARG A 3 46.17 74.64 -13.49
C ARG A 3 44.68 74.51 -13.82
N ARG A 4 44.40 73.81 -14.92
CA ARG A 4 43.05 73.46 -15.39
C ARG A 4 42.51 72.30 -14.55
N LEU A 5 41.34 72.46 -13.94
CA LEU A 5 40.52 71.33 -13.47
C LEU A 5 39.58 70.93 -14.62
N ALA A 6 39.65 69.69 -15.07
CA ALA A 6 38.70 69.09 -16.00
C ALA A 6 37.54 68.48 -15.21
N LEU A 7 36.32 68.96 -15.46
CA LEU A 7 35.07 68.44 -14.92
C LEU A 7 34.57 67.34 -15.87
N ALA A 8 34.55 66.08 -15.43
CA ALA A 8 33.98 64.97 -16.19
C ALA A 8 32.46 64.92 -15.97
N LEU A 9 31.70 65.17 -17.03
CA LEU A 9 30.24 65.02 -17.06
C LEU A 9 29.89 63.53 -17.27
N LEU A 10 29.36 62.85 -16.25
CA LEU A 10 28.76 61.53 -16.42
C LEU A 10 27.32 61.70 -16.94
N ILE A 11 27.08 61.27 -18.17
CA ILE A 11 25.73 61.15 -18.74
C ILE A 11 25.15 59.80 -18.28
N LEU A 12 24.23 59.83 -17.32
CA LEU A 12 23.39 58.68 -16.97
C LEU A 12 22.29 58.52 -18.03
N ALA A 13 22.51 57.60 -18.98
CA ALA A 13 21.45 57.13 -19.86
C ALA A 13 20.47 56.25 -19.07
N GLY A 14 19.31 56.81 -18.72
CA GLY A 14 18.19 56.08 -18.12
C GLY A 14 17.55 55.14 -19.14
N GLY A 15 18.07 53.91 -19.24
CA GLY A 15 17.42 52.84 -19.98
C GLY A 15 16.16 52.37 -19.24
N CYS A 16 14.99 52.66 -19.79
CA CYS A 16 13.73 52.01 -19.43
C CYS A 16 13.83 50.52 -19.75
N ALA A 17 14.29 49.72 -18.78
CA ALA A 17 14.20 48.27 -18.85
C ALA A 17 12.73 47.86 -18.66
N THR A 18 12.02 47.65 -19.77
CA THR A 18 10.74 46.95 -19.76
C THR A 18 10.98 45.54 -19.24
N ARG A 19 10.64 45.30 -17.96
CA ARG A 19 10.52 43.95 -17.41
C ARG A 19 9.45 43.23 -18.23
N SER A 20 9.87 42.41 -19.18
CA SER A 20 9.04 41.38 -19.78
C SER A 20 8.46 40.54 -18.64
N ARG A 21 7.16 40.72 -18.37
CA ARG A 21 6.39 39.76 -17.57
C ARG A 21 6.43 38.48 -18.39
N ARG A 22 7.23 37.49 -17.96
CA ARG A 22 7.09 36.11 -18.42
C ARG A 22 5.60 35.78 -18.26
N ALA A 23 4.91 35.53 -19.37
CA ALA A 23 3.53 35.07 -19.32
C ALA A 23 3.54 33.78 -18.48
N GLU A 24 2.91 33.84 -17.31
CA GLU A 24 2.68 32.67 -16.49
C GLU A 24 1.83 31.72 -17.36
N SER A 25 2.32 30.51 -17.61
CA SER A 25 1.59 29.52 -18.40
C SER A 25 0.22 29.32 -17.76
N ALA A 26 -0.84 29.31 -18.57
CA ALA A 26 -2.19 29.06 -18.07
C ALA A 26 -2.20 27.79 -17.20
N PRO A 27 -2.96 27.77 -16.09
CA PRO A 27 -3.02 26.61 -15.21
C PRO A 27 -3.57 25.41 -15.99
N VAL A 28 -2.92 24.26 -15.84
CA VAL A 28 -3.28 23.02 -16.52
C VAL A 28 -3.37 21.85 -15.53
N ALA A 29 -4.14 20.84 -15.90
CA ALA A 29 -4.23 19.56 -15.23
C ALA A 29 -3.58 18.47 -16.07
N GLU A 30 -2.81 17.60 -15.43
CA GLU A 30 -2.24 16.42 -16.08
C GLU A 30 -3.29 15.30 -16.14
N LEU A 31 -3.25 14.49 -17.20
CA LEU A 31 -4.13 13.32 -17.36
C LEU A 31 -3.30 12.07 -17.65
N TRP A 32 -3.61 10.98 -16.94
CA TRP A 32 -2.99 9.68 -17.12
C TRP A 32 -4.04 8.59 -17.29
N VAL A 33 -3.87 7.72 -18.28
CA VAL A 33 -4.92 6.77 -18.69
C VAL A 33 -4.40 5.35 -18.83
N THR A 34 -5.19 4.39 -18.34
CA THR A 34 -5.09 2.97 -18.70
C THR A 34 -6.40 2.52 -19.33
N THR A 35 -6.32 1.87 -20.50
CA THR A 35 -7.49 1.32 -21.20
C THR A 35 -7.59 -0.19 -21.04
N GLY A 36 -8.82 -0.72 -21.02
CA GLY A 36 -9.08 -2.14 -20.85
C GLY A 36 -8.49 -3.01 -21.96
N GLU A 37 -8.38 -2.49 -23.18
CA GLU A 37 -7.74 -3.15 -24.32
C GLU A 37 -6.20 -2.97 -24.38
N ARG A 38 -5.60 -2.35 -23.34
CA ARG A 38 -4.15 -2.19 -23.16
C ARG A 38 -3.46 -1.31 -24.23
N SER A 39 -4.20 -0.50 -24.97
CA SER A 39 -3.64 0.46 -25.95
C SER A 39 -2.99 1.69 -25.28
N ARG A 40 -3.37 1.94 -24.01
CA ARG A 40 -2.79 2.91 -23.10
C ARG A 40 -2.59 2.22 -21.75
N LEU A 41 -1.39 2.32 -21.19
CA LEU A 41 -1.01 1.65 -19.94
C LEU A 41 -0.29 2.66 -19.05
N LEU A 42 -1.04 3.31 -18.16
CA LEU A 42 -0.61 4.50 -17.42
C LEU A 42 0.07 5.52 -18.36
N ALA A 43 -0.57 5.82 -19.48
CA ALA A 43 -0.04 6.72 -20.50
C ALA A 43 -0.35 8.19 -20.13
N ARG A 44 0.64 9.08 -20.28
CA ARG A 44 0.44 10.54 -20.16
C ARG A 44 -0.28 11.05 -21.39
N GLU A 45 -1.41 11.69 -21.19
CA GLU A 45 -2.18 12.39 -22.22
C GLU A 45 -1.83 13.89 -22.23
N PRO A 46 -2.22 14.65 -23.28
CA PRO A 46 -2.04 16.09 -23.30
C PRO A 46 -2.65 16.78 -22.08
N ASP A 47 -1.98 17.82 -21.61
CA ASP A 47 -2.44 18.60 -20.46
C ASP A 47 -3.79 19.28 -20.76
N LEU A 48 -4.69 19.23 -19.79
CA LEU A 48 -6.04 19.77 -19.88
C LEU A 48 -6.06 21.21 -19.36
N PRO A 49 -6.66 22.17 -20.07
CA PRO A 49 -6.79 23.53 -19.59
C PRO A 49 -7.67 23.61 -18.33
N ILE A 50 -7.28 24.44 -17.37
CA ILE A 50 -8.12 24.79 -16.22
C ILE A 50 -8.85 26.08 -16.55
N HIS A 51 -10.19 26.01 -16.54
CA HIS A 51 -11.07 27.13 -16.82
C HIS A 51 -11.60 27.75 -15.53
N MET A 52 -11.99 29.03 -15.61
CA MET A 52 -12.61 29.77 -14.50
C MET A 52 -14.10 30.02 -14.80
N GLY A 53 -14.91 30.09 -13.74
CA GLY A 53 -16.32 30.44 -13.82
C GLY A 53 -17.24 29.22 -13.80
N ALA A 54 -18.46 29.38 -14.31
CA ALA A 54 -19.45 28.31 -14.32
C ALA A 54 -19.15 27.28 -15.43
N ALA A 55 -19.11 26.00 -15.07
CA ALA A 55 -19.13 24.92 -16.03
C ALA A 55 -20.57 24.63 -16.47
N SER A 56 -20.79 24.45 -17.77
CA SER A 56 -22.04 23.92 -18.31
C SER A 56 -21.78 22.49 -18.77
N ALA A 57 -22.10 21.50 -17.93
CA ALA A 57 -21.95 20.09 -18.27
C ALA A 57 -23.03 19.23 -17.62
N GLN A 58 -23.37 18.12 -18.28
CA GLN A 58 -24.35 17.15 -17.78
C GLN A 58 -23.79 16.26 -16.67
N ALA A 59 -22.48 16.00 -16.67
CA ALA A 59 -21.79 15.18 -15.68
C ALA A 59 -20.71 16.01 -14.97
N VAL A 60 -21.00 16.42 -13.73
CA VAL A 60 -20.08 17.22 -12.89
C VAL A 60 -19.64 16.39 -11.68
N ILE A 61 -18.33 16.18 -11.55
CA ILE A 61 -17.69 15.62 -10.37
C ILE A 61 -17.18 16.79 -9.53
N ASP A 62 -17.82 17.03 -8.40
CA ASP A 62 -17.36 18.01 -7.43
C ASP A 62 -16.18 17.47 -6.64
N VAL A 63 -15.17 18.31 -6.43
CA VAL A 63 -14.04 18.09 -5.54
C VAL A 63 -14.02 19.24 -4.54
N ASP A 64 -14.08 18.91 -3.26
CA ASP A 64 -14.07 19.88 -2.17
C ASP A 64 -12.94 19.55 -1.18
N GLU A 65 -11.90 20.39 -1.21
CA GLU A 65 -10.75 20.26 -0.32
C GLU A 65 -10.99 20.80 1.10
N THR A 66 -12.13 21.46 1.36
CA THR A 66 -12.51 21.93 2.70
C THR A 66 -13.03 20.80 3.58
N THR A 67 -13.57 19.73 2.96
CA THR A 67 -13.97 18.51 3.63
C THR A 67 -12.87 17.45 3.51
N THR A 68 -12.13 17.23 4.60
CA THR A 68 -11.02 16.26 4.65
C THR A 68 -11.34 15.01 5.45
N TYR A 69 -10.73 13.89 5.09
CA TYR A 69 -10.86 12.60 5.77
C TYR A 69 -9.49 12.10 6.27
N GLN A 70 -9.22 10.80 6.19
CA GLN A 70 -7.99 10.20 6.66
C GLN A 70 -6.75 10.62 5.85
N SER A 71 -5.59 10.64 6.52
CA SER A 71 -4.29 10.76 5.85
C SER A 71 -3.86 9.41 5.27
N ILE A 72 -3.34 9.44 4.05
CA ILE A 72 -2.85 8.27 3.32
C ILE A 72 -1.41 7.98 3.74
N VAL A 73 -1.17 6.73 4.14
CA VAL A 73 0.15 6.17 4.40
C VAL A 73 0.83 5.80 3.09
N GLY A 74 0.12 5.07 2.22
CA GLY A 74 0.66 4.68 0.92
C GLY A 74 -0.09 3.53 0.26
N PHE A 75 0.39 3.15 -0.92
CA PHE A 75 -0.10 2.01 -1.69
C PHE A 75 1.09 1.12 -2.05
N GLY A 76 0.86 -0.19 -2.17
CA GLY A 76 1.89 -1.12 -2.64
C GLY A 76 1.46 -2.57 -2.57
N ALA A 77 2.41 -3.44 -2.22
CA ALA A 77 2.24 -4.88 -2.28
C ALA A 77 3.19 -5.61 -1.30
N ALA A 78 2.99 -6.90 -1.12
CA ALA A 78 3.80 -7.75 -0.26
C ALA A 78 5.14 -8.15 -0.90
N LEU A 79 6.23 -7.98 -0.16
CA LEU A 79 7.54 -8.55 -0.50
C LEU A 79 7.70 -9.91 0.20
N THR A 80 7.07 -10.92 -0.38
CA THR A 80 7.19 -12.34 0.04
C THR A 80 8.57 -12.92 -0.28
N ASP A 81 8.87 -14.12 0.22
CA ASP A 81 10.11 -14.83 -0.16
C ASP A 81 10.16 -15.12 -1.66
N ALA A 82 9.03 -15.51 -2.26
CA ALA A 82 8.89 -15.67 -3.69
C ALA A 82 9.28 -14.39 -4.46
N SER A 83 8.69 -13.26 -4.06
CA SER A 83 8.96 -11.95 -4.67
C SER A 83 10.43 -11.56 -4.49
N ALA A 84 10.97 -11.74 -3.29
CA ALA A 84 12.35 -11.41 -2.97
C ALA A 84 13.34 -12.25 -3.78
N LEU A 85 13.09 -13.56 -3.90
CA LEU A 85 13.93 -14.47 -4.66
C LEU A 85 13.93 -14.15 -6.16
N LEU A 86 12.76 -13.88 -6.75
CA LEU A 86 12.65 -13.57 -8.17
C LEU A 86 13.32 -12.23 -8.50
N LEU A 87 13.07 -11.20 -7.69
CA LEU A 87 13.74 -9.90 -7.84
C LEU A 87 15.24 -10.00 -7.59
N GLY A 88 15.66 -10.77 -6.58
CA GLY A 88 17.06 -10.98 -6.21
C GLY A 88 17.88 -11.64 -7.32
N ARG A 89 17.27 -12.55 -8.08
CA ARG A 89 17.90 -13.27 -9.20
C ARG A 89 18.04 -12.45 -10.49
N LEU A 90 17.36 -11.31 -10.61
CA LEU A 90 17.56 -10.43 -11.77
C LEU A 90 19.01 -9.91 -11.80
N PRO A 91 19.58 -9.68 -13.00
CA PRO A 91 20.84 -8.97 -13.14
C PRO A 91 20.81 -7.63 -12.40
N SER A 92 21.90 -7.26 -11.72
CA SER A 92 21.92 -6.11 -10.80
C SER A 92 21.36 -4.82 -11.41
N ALA A 93 21.73 -4.49 -12.66
CA ALA A 93 21.24 -3.31 -13.36
C ALA A 93 19.73 -3.36 -13.65
N GLN A 94 19.21 -4.54 -14.00
CA GLN A 94 17.78 -4.73 -14.23
C GLN A 94 17.00 -4.65 -12.92
N ARG A 95 17.47 -5.34 -11.87
CA ARG A 95 16.90 -5.27 -10.51
C ARG A 95 16.81 -3.84 -10.01
N ASP A 96 17.89 -3.07 -10.12
CA ASP A 96 17.90 -1.65 -9.73
C ASP A 96 16.91 -0.80 -10.54
N THR A 97 16.74 -1.11 -11.83
CA THR A 97 15.77 -0.42 -12.68
C THR A 97 14.33 -0.72 -12.23
N ILE A 98 14.02 -1.99 -11.96
CA ILE A 98 12.71 -2.40 -11.44
C ILE A 98 12.44 -1.79 -10.06
N LEU A 99 13.42 -1.78 -9.16
CA LEU A 99 13.23 -1.17 -7.83
C LEU A 99 13.04 0.35 -7.91
N ARG A 100 13.76 1.04 -8.80
CA ARG A 100 13.53 2.47 -9.07
C ARG A 100 12.15 2.73 -9.66
N GLU A 101 11.66 1.85 -10.53
CA GLU A 101 10.31 1.95 -11.08
C GLU A 101 9.25 1.75 -9.99
N LEU A 102 9.39 0.71 -9.15
CA LEU A 102 8.41 0.40 -8.11
C LEU A 102 8.43 1.44 -6.99
N PHE A 103 9.60 1.77 -6.45
CA PHE A 103 9.71 2.57 -5.22
C PHE A 103 10.18 4.00 -5.45
N GLY A 104 10.85 4.29 -6.56
CA GLY A 104 11.40 5.62 -6.82
C GLY A 104 10.33 6.68 -7.12
N PRO A 105 10.72 7.97 -7.10
CA PRO A 105 9.87 9.06 -7.58
C PRO A 105 9.63 8.94 -9.10
N GLU A 106 8.88 9.88 -9.67
CA GLU A 106 8.67 9.91 -11.12
C GLU A 106 10.00 9.87 -11.89
N PRO A 107 10.14 9.03 -12.94
CA PRO A 107 9.06 8.35 -13.67
C PRO A 107 8.50 7.05 -13.06
N GLY A 108 8.99 6.62 -11.89
CA GLY A 108 8.46 5.47 -11.14
C GLY A 108 7.07 5.70 -10.53
N ILE A 109 6.50 4.63 -9.99
CA ILE A 109 5.16 4.62 -9.37
C ILE A 109 5.21 4.92 -7.88
N GLY A 110 6.36 4.82 -7.22
CA GLY A 110 6.54 5.30 -5.84
C GLY A 110 5.69 4.57 -4.79
N LEU A 111 5.68 3.24 -4.84
CA LEU A 111 5.09 2.41 -3.79
C LEU A 111 5.62 2.83 -2.42
N SER A 112 4.71 2.96 -1.45
CA SER A 112 4.97 3.56 -0.13
C SER A 112 4.38 2.75 1.02
N PHE A 113 3.78 1.59 0.73
CA PHE A 113 3.27 0.65 1.72
C PHE A 113 3.60 -0.78 1.29
N VAL A 114 4.44 -1.48 2.05
CA VAL A 114 4.87 -2.85 1.76
C VAL A 114 4.52 -3.78 2.91
N ARG A 115 3.94 -4.94 2.59
CA ARG A 115 3.68 -6.01 3.55
C ARG A 115 4.83 -7.03 3.55
N VAL A 116 5.22 -7.54 4.71
CA VAL A 116 6.32 -8.49 4.88
C VAL A 116 5.90 -9.66 5.76
N PRO A 117 6.03 -10.91 5.30
CA PRO A 117 5.89 -12.07 6.17
C PRO A 117 6.91 -12.12 7.29
N MET A 118 6.45 -12.36 8.52
CA MET A 118 7.31 -12.69 9.66
C MET A 118 7.56 -14.20 9.68
N GLY A 119 8.65 -14.63 9.07
CA GLY A 119 8.94 -16.04 8.77
C GLY A 119 8.36 -16.46 7.42
N ALA A 120 8.02 -17.74 7.29
CA ALA A 120 7.43 -18.28 6.07
C ALA A 120 5.96 -17.90 5.89
N SER A 121 5.56 -17.73 4.63
CA SER A 121 4.16 -17.79 4.17
C SER A 121 3.96 -19.01 3.25
N ASP A 122 2.81 -19.10 2.60
CA ASP A 122 2.60 -19.99 1.44
C ASP A 122 3.55 -19.68 0.27
N PHE A 123 3.87 -18.40 0.06
CA PHE A 123 4.87 -17.92 -0.91
C PHE A 123 6.32 -17.96 -0.41
N SER A 124 6.66 -19.03 0.32
CA SER A 124 8.03 -19.38 0.72
C SER A 124 8.44 -20.70 0.09
N THR A 125 9.74 -20.88 -0.15
CA THR A 125 10.28 -22.14 -0.74
C THR A 125 10.44 -23.27 0.28
N ARG A 126 10.28 -22.95 1.58
CA ARG A 126 10.25 -23.88 2.71
C ARG A 126 9.41 -23.25 3.83
N HIS A 127 8.88 -24.08 4.72
CA HIS A 127 8.25 -23.58 5.94
C HIS A 127 9.31 -23.40 7.04
N TYR A 128 9.31 -22.22 7.66
CA TYR A 128 10.21 -21.87 8.76
C TYR A 128 9.58 -20.77 9.62
N SER A 129 10.05 -20.66 10.86
CA SER A 129 9.89 -19.47 11.69
C SER A 129 11.27 -18.88 12.01
N TYR A 130 11.32 -17.74 12.69
CA TYR A 130 12.60 -17.20 13.15
C TYR A 130 13.13 -17.90 14.40
N ASP A 131 12.40 -18.84 15.01
CA ASP A 131 12.78 -19.50 16.26
C ASP A 131 12.48 -21.02 16.20
N ASP A 132 12.92 -21.65 15.12
CA ASP A 132 12.76 -23.09 14.92
C ASP A 132 13.76 -23.88 15.79
N VAL A 133 13.25 -24.89 16.48
CA VAL A 133 14.03 -25.83 17.31
C VAL A 133 13.65 -27.28 17.00
N PRO A 134 14.48 -28.27 17.37
CA PRO A 134 14.14 -29.68 17.16
C PRO A 134 12.76 -30.05 17.71
N ALA A 135 12.05 -30.93 17.01
CA ALA A 135 10.71 -31.35 17.41
C ALA A 135 10.67 -31.85 18.86
N GLY A 136 9.70 -31.36 19.64
CA GLY A 136 9.56 -31.65 21.06
C GLY A 136 10.36 -30.73 22.00
N ALA A 137 11.32 -29.96 21.49
CA ALA A 137 12.01 -28.92 22.26
C ALA A 137 11.15 -27.65 22.40
N ARG A 138 11.51 -26.77 23.34
CA ARG A 138 10.91 -25.45 23.55
C ARG A 138 12.03 -24.43 23.73
N ASP A 139 11.82 -23.21 23.26
CA ASP A 139 12.76 -22.10 23.45
C ASP A 139 12.09 -20.86 24.05
N THR A 140 11.65 -20.98 25.30
CA THR A 140 10.96 -19.88 25.99
C THR A 140 11.81 -18.62 26.15
N ALA A 141 13.14 -18.72 26.00
CA ALA A 141 14.06 -17.59 26.06
C ALA A 141 14.34 -16.97 24.67
N LEU A 142 13.89 -17.61 23.58
CA LEU A 142 14.16 -17.23 22.19
C LEU A 142 15.67 -17.14 21.93
N ALA A 143 16.42 -18.14 22.40
CA ALA A 143 17.86 -18.24 22.22
C ALA A 143 18.26 -18.55 20.76
N HIS A 144 17.38 -19.20 19.99
CA HIS A 144 17.58 -19.54 18.58
C HIS A 144 16.96 -18.52 17.63
N PHE A 145 16.34 -17.45 18.16
CA PHE A 145 15.74 -16.40 17.34
C PHE A 145 16.74 -15.80 16.35
N SER A 146 16.45 -15.88 15.05
CA SER A 146 17.24 -15.27 13.99
C SER A 146 16.42 -14.91 12.76
N ILE A 147 16.69 -13.72 12.19
CA ILE A 147 16.15 -13.27 10.90
C ILE A 147 17.09 -13.62 9.73
N ASP A 148 18.03 -14.55 9.90
CA ASP A 148 19.04 -14.88 8.89
C ASP A 148 18.43 -15.36 7.57
N ALA A 149 17.25 -15.99 7.62
CA ALA A 149 16.50 -16.40 6.42
C ALA A 149 16.21 -15.22 5.47
N ASP A 150 16.10 -14.00 5.99
CA ASP A 150 15.78 -12.80 5.20
C ASP A 150 17.02 -12.09 4.63
N ARG A 151 18.21 -12.35 5.17
CA ARG A 151 19.42 -11.56 4.91
C ARG A 151 19.89 -11.61 3.45
N ALA A 152 19.70 -12.76 2.79
CA ALA A 152 20.19 -12.98 1.44
C ALA A 152 19.39 -12.20 0.39
N ASP A 153 18.05 -12.26 0.48
CA ASP A 153 17.17 -11.77 -0.58
C ASP A 153 16.31 -10.58 -0.11
N ARG A 154 15.59 -10.72 1.00
CA ARG A 154 14.55 -9.75 1.41
C ARG A 154 15.13 -8.45 1.97
N LEU A 155 16.06 -8.53 2.94
CA LEU A 155 16.58 -7.32 3.61
C LEU A 155 17.35 -6.38 2.66
N PRO A 156 18.17 -6.86 1.70
CA PRO A 156 18.79 -5.98 0.71
C PRO A 156 17.77 -5.21 -0.14
N LEU A 157 16.67 -5.87 -0.55
CA LEU A 157 15.60 -5.25 -1.34
C LEU A 157 14.84 -4.20 -0.53
N LEU A 158 14.51 -4.48 0.74
CA LEU A 158 13.84 -3.51 1.63
C LEU A 158 14.71 -2.28 1.91
N ARG A 159 16.01 -2.47 2.19
CA ARG A 159 16.96 -1.35 2.34
C ARG A 159 17.02 -0.50 1.08
N ARG A 160 17.04 -1.15 -0.09
CA ARG A 160 17.03 -0.44 -1.38
C ARG A 160 15.73 0.31 -1.60
N ALA A 161 14.59 -0.29 -1.29
CA ALA A 161 13.28 0.36 -1.38
C ALA A 161 13.18 1.59 -0.46
N LEU A 162 13.64 1.48 0.80
CA LEU A 162 13.72 2.60 1.74
C LEU A 162 14.66 3.72 1.28
N ALA A 163 15.80 3.37 0.66
CA ALA A 163 16.71 4.36 0.09
C ALA A 163 16.09 5.12 -1.09
N LEU A 164 15.21 4.47 -1.86
CA LEU A 164 14.48 5.09 -2.97
C LEU A 164 13.26 5.88 -2.50
N ASN A 165 12.61 5.41 -1.44
CA ASN A 165 11.46 6.05 -0.80
C ASN A 165 11.60 6.03 0.73
N PRO A 166 12.20 7.07 1.33
CA PRO A 166 12.35 7.15 2.79
C PRO A 166 11.02 7.23 3.57
N ALA A 167 9.89 7.52 2.88
CA ALA A 167 8.57 7.53 3.50
C ALA A 167 7.87 6.16 3.50
N LEU A 168 8.47 5.14 2.88
CA LEU A 168 7.95 3.77 2.80
C LEU A 168 7.63 3.23 4.20
N LYS A 169 6.41 2.70 4.35
CA LYS A 169 5.96 2.01 5.57
C LYS A 169 5.91 0.51 5.36
N ILE A 170 6.40 -0.23 6.35
CA ILE A 170 6.45 -1.69 6.34
C ILE A 170 5.47 -2.22 7.37
N VAL A 171 4.47 -2.99 6.92
CA VAL A 171 3.59 -3.77 7.79
C VAL A 171 4.03 -5.22 7.77
N ALA A 172 4.01 -5.89 8.92
CA ALA A 172 4.46 -7.28 9.01
C ALA A 172 3.48 -8.17 9.78
N SER A 173 3.34 -9.41 9.32
CA SER A 173 2.40 -10.37 9.91
C SER A 173 3.03 -11.77 9.91
N PRO A 174 2.95 -12.55 11.00
CA PRO A 174 3.28 -13.96 10.95
C PRO A 174 2.11 -14.77 10.37
N TRP A 175 2.42 -15.80 9.59
CA TRP A 175 1.43 -16.82 9.23
C TRP A 175 1.22 -17.81 10.36
N SER A 176 2.23 -17.97 11.20
CA SER A 176 2.23 -18.96 12.25
C SER A 176 3.21 -18.54 13.33
N ALA A 177 2.89 -18.88 14.58
CA ALA A 177 3.91 -18.91 15.62
C ALA A 177 4.91 -20.06 15.36
N PRO A 178 6.14 -20.00 15.90
CA PRO A 178 7.05 -21.15 15.91
C PRO A 178 6.36 -22.44 16.35
N ALA A 179 6.69 -23.56 15.71
CA ALA A 179 5.96 -24.82 15.87
C ALA A 179 5.84 -25.27 17.33
N TRP A 180 6.90 -25.06 18.13
CA TRP A 180 6.93 -25.40 19.55
C TRP A 180 5.97 -24.58 20.44
N MET A 181 5.47 -23.44 19.94
CA MET A 181 4.48 -22.59 20.62
C MET A 181 3.03 -23.03 20.37
N LYS A 182 2.82 -23.95 19.40
CA LYS A 182 1.49 -24.29 18.90
C LYS A 182 0.95 -25.59 19.48
N SER A 183 -0.38 -25.73 19.47
CA SER A 183 -1.08 -26.93 19.94
C SER A 183 -0.77 -28.18 19.11
N THR A 184 -0.43 -27.99 17.83
CA THR A 184 -0.10 -29.06 16.87
C THR A 184 1.38 -29.44 16.87
N GLY A 185 2.25 -28.64 17.49
CA GLY A 185 3.70 -28.80 17.33
C GLY A 185 4.18 -28.57 15.88
N SER A 186 3.38 -27.90 15.05
CA SER A 186 3.62 -27.70 13.62
C SER A 186 3.31 -26.25 13.21
N LEU A 187 4.00 -25.73 12.19
CA LEU A 187 3.67 -24.44 11.58
C LEU A 187 2.32 -24.45 10.87
N ILE A 188 1.82 -25.63 10.50
CA ILE A 188 0.52 -25.84 9.84
C ILE A 188 -0.55 -26.12 10.91
N GLN A 189 -1.70 -25.45 10.80
CA GLN A 189 -2.88 -25.62 11.67
C GLN A 189 -2.64 -25.42 13.18
N GLY A 190 -3.70 -25.50 13.98
CA GLY A 190 -3.66 -25.35 15.41
C GLY A 190 -3.75 -23.92 15.90
N THR A 191 -3.60 -23.75 17.20
CA THR A 191 -3.69 -22.46 17.89
C THR A 191 -2.46 -22.22 18.76
N LEU A 192 -2.30 -20.97 19.19
CA LEU A 192 -1.25 -20.56 20.12
C LEU A 192 -1.55 -21.14 21.51
N ARG A 193 -0.59 -21.85 22.10
CA ARG A 193 -0.75 -22.32 23.48
C ARG A 193 -0.68 -21.15 24.46
N ARG A 194 -1.48 -21.21 25.53
CA ARG A 194 -1.49 -20.16 26.58
C ARG A 194 -0.12 -19.92 27.20
N ASP A 195 0.65 -20.96 27.46
CA ASP A 195 2.02 -20.84 28.00
C ASP A 195 3.02 -20.24 26.99
N ALA A 196 2.63 -20.06 25.73
CA ALA A 196 3.42 -19.44 24.69
C ALA A 196 3.08 -17.95 24.43
N PHE A 197 2.08 -17.35 25.09
CA PHE A 197 1.72 -15.95 24.82
C PHE A 197 2.85 -14.97 25.17
N ALA A 198 3.51 -15.21 26.30
CA ALA A 198 4.68 -14.44 26.73
C ALA A 198 5.84 -14.53 25.72
N PRO A 199 6.40 -15.73 25.42
CA PRO A 199 7.50 -15.83 24.47
C PRO A 199 7.10 -15.42 23.05
N PHE A 200 5.85 -15.62 22.61
CA PHE A 200 5.42 -15.15 21.31
C PHE A 200 5.39 -13.62 21.24
N ALA A 201 4.96 -12.93 22.29
CA ALA A 201 5.04 -11.48 22.33
C ALA A 201 6.51 -10.98 22.38
N ASP A 202 7.42 -11.72 23.03
CA ASP A 202 8.86 -11.44 22.98
C ASP A 202 9.46 -11.69 21.58
N TYR A 203 8.91 -12.63 20.81
CA TYR A 203 9.27 -12.88 19.41
C TYR A 203 8.98 -11.67 18.52
N PHE A 204 7.83 -11.00 18.69
CA PHE A 204 7.55 -9.73 18.01
C PHE A 204 8.54 -8.62 18.40
N VAL A 205 8.89 -8.50 19.68
CA VAL A 205 9.88 -7.52 20.16
C VAL A 205 11.24 -7.76 19.48
N ARG A 206 11.68 -9.02 19.41
CA ARG A 206 12.95 -9.39 18.75
C ARG A 206 12.90 -9.12 17.25
N PHE A 207 11.80 -9.46 16.57
CA PHE A 207 11.60 -9.16 15.16
C PHE A 207 11.72 -7.67 14.86
N VAL A 208 10.94 -6.83 15.55
CA VAL A 208 10.95 -5.38 15.32
C VAL A 208 12.34 -4.78 15.58
N ARG A 209 13.03 -5.21 16.64
CA ARG A 209 14.39 -4.75 16.95
C ARG A 209 15.42 -5.23 15.92
N ALA A 210 15.33 -6.48 15.49
CA ALA A 210 16.27 -7.04 14.51
C ALA A 210 16.13 -6.35 13.14
N TYR A 211 14.90 -6.14 12.66
CA TYR A 211 14.66 -5.39 11.43
C TYR A 211 15.12 -3.92 11.55
N ALA A 212 14.86 -3.26 12.69
CA ALA A 212 15.35 -1.91 12.92
C ALA A 212 16.89 -1.82 12.93
N ALA A 213 17.59 -2.82 13.47
CA ALA A 213 19.05 -2.91 13.45
C ALA A 213 19.61 -3.07 12.03
N GLU A 214 18.83 -3.63 11.10
CA GLU A 214 19.14 -3.72 9.67
C GLU A 214 18.73 -2.45 8.90
N GLY A 215 18.32 -1.39 9.60
CA GLY A 215 17.88 -0.12 9.01
C GLY A 215 16.48 -0.15 8.42
N ILE A 216 15.65 -1.12 8.83
CA ILE A 216 14.31 -1.37 8.30
C ILE A 216 13.28 -1.18 9.44
N PRO A 217 12.81 0.05 9.69
CA PRO A 217 11.84 0.29 10.74
C PRO A 217 10.47 -0.32 10.37
N VAL A 218 9.94 -1.18 11.25
CA VAL A 218 8.59 -1.76 11.08
C VAL A 218 7.55 -0.74 11.54
N PHE A 219 6.67 -0.34 10.63
CA PHE A 219 5.61 0.64 10.88
C PHE A 219 4.47 0.03 11.70
N ALA A 220 3.99 -1.14 11.31
CA ALA A 220 2.88 -1.82 11.94
C ALA A 220 3.08 -3.34 11.94
N VAL A 221 2.45 -4.04 12.89
CA VAL A 221 2.32 -5.50 12.87
C VAL A 221 0.88 -5.92 13.06
N THR A 222 0.52 -7.08 12.51
CA THR A 222 -0.68 -7.83 12.94
C THR A 222 -0.23 -9.05 13.72
N VAL A 223 -1.07 -9.54 14.63
CA VAL A 223 -0.69 -10.68 15.51
C VAL A 223 -0.72 -12.03 14.80
N GLN A 224 -1.41 -12.12 13.67
CA GLN A 224 -1.63 -13.33 12.89
C GLN A 224 -2.22 -12.94 11.53
N ASN A 225 -1.69 -13.51 10.44
CA ASN A 225 -2.33 -13.48 9.13
C ASN A 225 -3.58 -14.36 9.15
N GLU A 226 -4.72 -13.82 8.72
CA GLU A 226 -5.96 -14.57 8.54
C GLU A 226 -6.34 -15.46 9.75
N PRO A 227 -6.49 -14.89 10.97
CA PRO A 227 -6.67 -15.63 12.21
C PRO A 227 -7.89 -16.55 12.29
N ALA A 228 -8.84 -16.42 11.35
CA ALA A 228 -10.01 -17.31 11.24
C ALA A 228 -9.85 -18.39 10.15
N PHE A 229 -8.70 -18.45 9.46
CA PHE A 229 -8.39 -19.45 8.45
C PHE A 229 -7.34 -20.45 8.95
N GLU A 230 -7.48 -21.70 8.52
CA GLU A 230 -6.64 -22.82 8.94
C GLU A 230 -6.19 -23.65 7.73
N PRO A 231 -5.06 -23.30 7.10
CA PRO A 231 -4.58 -23.96 5.89
C PRO A 231 -4.12 -25.40 6.16
N ALA A 232 -4.24 -26.27 5.16
CA ALA A 232 -3.90 -27.68 5.26
C ALA A 232 -2.42 -28.00 4.95
N ASP A 233 -1.73 -27.13 4.21
CA ASP A 233 -0.44 -27.44 3.58
C ASP A 233 0.58 -26.30 3.63
N TYR A 234 0.29 -25.19 4.32
CA TYR A 234 1.22 -24.08 4.52
C TYR A 234 1.07 -23.46 5.93
N PRO A 235 2.01 -22.60 6.38
CA PRO A 235 1.97 -22.05 7.72
C PRO A 235 0.66 -21.32 8.00
N GLY A 236 0.04 -21.60 9.14
CA GLY A 236 -1.25 -21.04 9.51
C GLY A 236 -1.59 -21.31 10.96
N MET A 237 -2.28 -20.40 11.63
CA MET A 237 -2.66 -20.56 13.03
C MET A 237 -3.98 -19.84 13.32
N ARG A 238 -4.92 -20.58 13.90
CA ARG A 238 -6.16 -20.00 14.40
C ARG A 238 -5.93 -19.19 15.66
N LEU A 239 -6.53 -18.01 15.70
CA LEU A 239 -6.44 -17.08 16.83
C LEU A 239 -7.78 -16.34 16.97
N ASP A 240 -8.71 -16.86 17.77
CA ASP A 240 -10.04 -16.24 17.93
C ASP A 240 -9.98 -14.85 18.62
N ALA A 241 -11.09 -14.10 18.61
CA ALA A 241 -11.12 -12.74 19.15
C ALA A 241 -10.70 -12.65 20.61
N ALA A 242 -11.11 -13.59 21.46
CA ALA A 242 -10.73 -13.59 22.88
C ALA A 242 -9.22 -13.80 23.05
N THR A 243 -8.65 -14.72 22.28
CA THR A 243 -7.22 -15.01 22.26
C THR A 243 -6.41 -13.83 21.73
N ARG A 244 -6.87 -13.17 20.65
CA ARG A 244 -6.25 -11.94 20.12
C ARG A 244 -6.28 -10.82 21.14
N ALA A 245 -7.43 -10.59 21.79
CA ALA A 245 -7.57 -9.56 22.80
C ALA A 245 -6.63 -9.78 24.00
N GLU A 246 -6.50 -11.02 24.48
CA GLU A 246 -5.57 -11.38 25.55
C GLU A 246 -4.11 -11.19 25.12
N LEU A 247 -3.72 -11.73 23.96
CA LEU A 247 -2.36 -11.61 23.43
C LEU A 247 -1.97 -10.13 23.27
N ILE A 248 -2.83 -9.31 22.67
CA ILE A 248 -2.57 -7.89 22.44
C ILE A 248 -2.56 -7.13 23.78
N GLY A 249 -3.62 -7.27 24.57
CA GLY A 249 -3.86 -6.43 25.74
C GLY A 249 -3.01 -6.76 26.95
N ARG A 250 -2.62 -8.04 27.12
CA ARG A 250 -1.92 -8.52 28.32
C ARG A 250 -0.48 -8.96 28.07
N HIS A 251 -0.07 -9.13 26.81
CA HIS A 251 1.30 -9.55 26.49
C HIS A 251 2.02 -8.61 25.53
N LEU A 252 1.56 -8.48 24.29
CA LEU A 252 2.26 -7.75 23.22
C LEU A 252 2.29 -6.25 23.44
N GLY A 253 1.12 -5.63 23.68
CA GLY A 253 1.01 -4.20 23.93
C GLY A 253 1.88 -3.72 25.11
N PRO A 254 1.80 -4.37 26.29
CA PRO A 254 2.68 -4.05 27.42
C PRO A 254 4.17 -4.22 27.10
N ARG A 255 4.56 -5.28 26.37
CA ARG A 255 5.95 -5.49 25.94
C ARG A 255 6.47 -4.40 25.01
N PHE A 256 5.67 -3.99 24.03
CA PHE A 256 6.04 -2.88 23.15
C PHE A 256 6.21 -1.58 23.93
N ALA A 257 5.28 -1.27 24.84
CA ALA A 257 5.37 -0.09 25.70
C ALA A 257 6.62 -0.12 26.60
N GLN A 258 6.90 -1.25 27.27
CA GLN A 258 8.09 -1.42 28.12
C GLN A 258 9.39 -1.36 27.31
N ALA A 259 9.39 -1.88 26.08
CA ALA A 259 10.53 -1.89 25.18
C ALA A 259 10.77 -0.57 24.45
N GLY A 260 9.87 0.42 24.60
CA GLY A 260 9.92 1.69 23.87
C GLY A 260 9.68 1.55 22.36
N ILE A 261 8.95 0.52 21.93
CA ILE A 261 8.66 0.25 20.52
C ILE A 261 7.47 1.09 20.05
N ALA A 262 7.68 1.87 19.00
CA ALA A 262 6.65 2.73 18.39
C ALA A 262 5.82 2.04 17.29
N THR A 263 6.20 0.82 16.89
CA THR A 263 5.45 0.01 15.92
C THR A 263 4.01 -0.19 16.39
N THR A 264 3.05 0.10 15.52
CA THR A 264 1.64 -0.01 15.86
C THR A 264 1.14 -1.45 15.73
N ILE A 265 0.07 -1.78 16.46
CA ILE A 265 -0.57 -3.09 16.38
C ILE A 265 -1.89 -2.92 15.64
N LEU A 266 -2.08 -3.67 14.56
CA LEU A 266 -3.33 -3.79 13.83
C LEU A 266 -3.99 -5.13 14.18
N ASP A 267 -5.31 -5.12 14.39
CA ASP A 267 -6.08 -6.35 14.57
C ASP A 267 -6.71 -6.83 13.25
N TRP A 268 -7.26 -8.03 13.29
CA TRP A 268 -7.99 -8.74 12.25
C TRP A 268 -7.13 -9.33 11.13
N ASP A 269 -6.65 -8.53 10.19
CA ASP A 269 -5.82 -8.98 9.05
C ASP A 269 -6.46 -10.16 8.29
N HIS A 270 -7.76 -10.02 8.00
CA HIS A 270 -8.56 -11.04 7.33
C HIS A 270 -9.78 -10.42 6.63
N ASN A 271 -10.71 -11.25 6.15
CA ASN A 271 -11.73 -10.88 5.17
C ASN A 271 -12.82 -9.92 5.71
N TRP A 272 -13.56 -9.30 4.80
CA TRP A 272 -14.66 -8.39 5.12
C TRP A 272 -15.93 -9.08 5.62
N ASP A 273 -16.02 -10.40 5.56
CA ASP A 273 -17.21 -11.19 5.91
C ASP A 273 -17.43 -11.38 7.42
N HIS A 274 -16.42 -11.09 8.25
CA HIS A 274 -16.49 -11.22 9.71
C HIS A 274 -16.18 -9.92 10.47
N PRO A 275 -16.93 -8.82 10.27
CA PRO A 275 -16.69 -7.56 10.98
C PRO A 275 -16.90 -7.65 12.50
N GLU A 276 -17.60 -8.68 12.99
CA GLU A 276 -17.77 -8.96 14.42
C GLU A 276 -16.46 -9.33 15.13
N GLU A 277 -15.50 -9.92 14.44
CA GLU A 277 -14.23 -10.38 15.01
C GLU A 277 -13.35 -9.22 15.51
N PRO A 278 -13.03 -8.19 14.70
CA PRO A 278 -12.32 -7.01 15.21
C PRO A 278 -13.15 -6.22 16.23
N LEU A 279 -14.49 -6.19 16.10
CA LEU A 279 -15.34 -5.51 17.08
C LEU A 279 -15.26 -6.19 18.46
N ALA A 280 -15.18 -7.51 18.51
CA ALA A 280 -15.02 -8.25 19.77
C ALA A 280 -13.67 -7.95 20.44
N VAL A 281 -12.58 -7.83 19.68
CA VAL A 281 -11.26 -7.43 20.22
C VAL A 281 -11.31 -5.99 20.74
N LEU A 282 -11.93 -5.07 19.99
CA LEU A 282 -12.05 -3.67 20.38
C LEU A 282 -13.00 -3.45 21.58
N ALA A 283 -13.89 -4.40 21.87
CA ALA A 283 -14.70 -4.37 23.09
C ALA A 283 -13.88 -4.59 24.37
N ASP A 284 -12.75 -5.32 24.29
CA ASP A 284 -11.82 -5.47 25.42
C ASP A 284 -10.97 -4.21 25.59
N SER A 285 -11.15 -3.50 26.71
CA SER A 285 -10.44 -2.24 26.97
C SER A 285 -8.92 -2.39 27.10
N ALA A 286 -8.42 -3.55 27.55
CA ALA A 286 -6.99 -3.83 27.67
C ALA A 286 -6.37 -4.05 26.29
N ALA A 287 -7.07 -4.69 25.36
CA ALA A 287 -6.64 -4.82 23.98
C ALA A 287 -6.77 -3.49 23.22
N ARG A 288 -7.95 -2.85 23.27
CA ARG A 288 -8.27 -1.65 22.49
C ARG A 288 -7.30 -0.50 22.69
N ARG A 289 -6.69 -0.35 23.87
CA ARG A 289 -5.70 0.71 24.13
C ARG A 289 -4.38 0.53 23.35
N TYR A 290 -4.08 -0.69 22.89
CA TYR A 290 -2.87 -1.00 22.11
C TYR A 290 -3.17 -1.23 20.63
N VAL A 291 -4.40 -1.57 20.26
CA VAL A 291 -4.85 -1.64 18.86
C VAL A 291 -4.93 -0.23 18.27
N SER A 292 -4.17 0.03 17.21
CA SER A 292 -4.17 1.31 16.49
C SER A 292 -5.14 1.32 15.32
N GLY A 293 -5.46 0.15 14.76
CA GLY A 293 -6.36 0.03 13.62
C GLY A 293 -6.75 -1.42 13.31
N VAL A 294 -7.56 -1.57 12.27
CA VAL A 294 -8.04 -2.87 11.76
C VAL A 294 -7.55 -3.06 10.33
N ALA A 295 -6.99 -4.23 10.07
CA ALA A 295 -6.48 -4.66 8.76
C ALA A 295 -7.48 -5.60 8.06
N TRP A 296 -7.64 -5.48 6.74
CA TRP A 296 -8.64 -6.21 5.96
C TRP A 296 -8.10 -6.82 4.67
N HIS A 297 -8.69 -7.95 4.28
CA HIS A 297 -8.45 -8.71 3.05
C HIS A 297 -9.71 -8.77 2.17
N CYS A 298 -9.58 -9.13 0.89
CA CYS A 298 -10.68 -9.14 -0.09
C CYS A 298 -11.31 -10.50 -0.40
N TYR A 299 -10.88 -11.60 0.24
CA TYR A 299 -11.24 -12.95 -0.23
C TYR A 299 -12.67 -13.37 0.13
N GLY A 300 -13.33 -12.62 1.02
CA GLY A 300 -14.72 -12.80 1.41
C GLY A 300 -15.35 -11.49 1.89
N GLY A 301 -16.66 -11.37 1.71
CA GLY A 301 -17.45 -10.21 2.17
C GLY A 301 -17.41 -9.01 1.21
N ASP A 302 -17.75 -7.84 1.75
CA ASP A 302 -17.87 -6.58 1.00
C ASP A 302 -17.15 -5.42 1.70
N VAL A 303 -16.56 -4.52 0.90
CA VAL A 303 -15.75 -3.39 1.37
C VAL A 303 -16.48 -2.47 2.36
N SER A 304 -17.82 -2.46 2.37
CA SER A 304 -18.63 -1.74 3.35
C SER A 304 -18.45 -2.21 4.80
N ALA A 305 -17.92 -3.42 5.03
CA ALA A 305 -17.59 -3.91 6.36
C ALA A 305 -16.59 -2.99 7.10
N GLN A 306 -15.68 -2.35 6.37
CA GLN A 306 -14.75 -1.38 6.93
C GLN A 306 -15.49 -0.18 7.55
N GLU A 307 -16.55 0.30 6.90
CA GLU A 307 -17.40 1.38 7.42
C GLU A 307 -18.11 0.95 8.71
N THR A 308 -18.62 -0.28 8.74
CA THR A 308 -19.32 -0.83 9.91
C THR A 308 -18.47 -0.78 11.16
N VAL A 309 -17.18 -1.15 11.06
CA VAL A 309 -16.25 -1.11 12.19
C VAL A 309 -15.81 0.31 12.50
N ARG A 310 -15.44 1.08 11.47
CA ARG A 310 -14.98 2.48 11.62
C ARG A 310 -16.04 3.39 12.24
N ALA A 311 -17.31 3.22 11.90
CA ALA A 311 -18.40 4.01 12.48
C ALA A 311 -18.56 3.79 13.99
N LYS A 312 -18.26 2.57 14.48
CA LYS A 312 -18.27 2.24 15.92
C LYS A 312 -16.98 2.65 16.63
N HIS A 313 -15.85 2.64 15.92
CA HIS A 313 -14.53 2.97 16.43
C HIS A 313 -13.82 4.01 15.55
N PRO A 314 -14.31 5.25 15.49
CA PRO A 314 -13.71 6.30 14.66
C PRO A 314 -12.31 6.72 15.14
N ASP A 315 -11.90 6.30 16.33
CA ASP A 315 -10.55 6.46 16.89
C ASP A 315 -9.53 5.45 16.33
N LYS A 316 -9.96 4.48 15.52
CA LYS A 316 -9.11 3.42 14.96
C LYS A 316 -8.90 3.61 13.47
N ASP A 317 -7.66 3.40 13.05
CA ASP A 317 -7.29 3.42 11.64
C ASP A 317 -7.84 2.19 10.90
N VAL A 318 -7.96 2.32 9.58
CA VAL A 318 -8.31 1.21 8.68
C VAL A 318 -7.14 0.99 7.71
N TYR A 319 -6.78 -0.27 7.49
CA TYR A 319 -5.79 -0.69 6.50
C TYR A 319 -6.35 -1.81 5.65
N PHE A 320 -6.03 -1.79 4.37
CA PHE A 320 -6.26 -2.91 3.47
C PHE A 320 -4.90 -3.56 3.19
N THR A 321 -4.70 -4.78 3.66
CA THR A 321 -3.36 -5.37 3.77
C THR A 321 -3.10 -6.48 2.78
N GLU A 322 -4.13 -7.03 2.16
CA GLU A 322 -3.94 -8.15 1.24
C GLU A 322 -5.10 -8.34 0.24
N CYS A 323 -4.72 -8.59 -1.01
CA CYS A 323 -5.60 -9.14 -2.03
C CYS A 323 -4.76 -9.74 -3.16
N SER A 324 -5.14 -10.92 -3.62
CA SER A 324 -4.49 -11.57 -4.76
C SER A 324 -5.34 -11.43 -6.02
N GLY A 325 -4.68 -11.19 -7.15
CA GLY A 325 -5.22 -11.57 -8.46
C GLY A 325 -4.70 -12.95 -8.85
N GLY A 326 -5.20 -13.50 -9.97
CA GLY A 326 -4.79 -14.81 -10.43
C GLY A 326 -5.54 -15.30 -11.66
N ASP A 327 -5.23 -16.52 -12.08
CA ASP A 327 -5.71 -17.09 -13.34
C ASP A 327 -7.22 -17.35 -13.36
N TRP A 328 -7.86 -17.34 -12.19
CA TRP A 328 -9.33 -17.39 -12.07
C TRP A 328 -10.02 -16.15 -12.67
N ALA A 329 -9.28 -15.06 -12.86
CA ALA A 329 -9.75 -13.83 -13.48
C ALA A 329 -8.77 -13.42 -14.60
N PRO A 330 -8.92 -13.97 -15.83
CA PRO A 330 -7.95 -13.77 -16.90
C PRO A 330 -8.14 -12.45 -17.67
N THR A 331 -9.30 -11.81 -17.57
CA THR A 331 -9.63 -10.61 -18.35
C THR A 331 -9.02 -9.36 -17.71
N PHE A 332 -8.07 -8.72 -18.40
CA PHE A 332 -7.37 -7.54 -17.91
C PHE A 332 -8.30 -6.39 -17.49
N SER A 333 -9.26 -6.03 -18.35
CA SER A 333 -10.15 -4.90 -18.09
C SER A 333 -10.97 -5.12 -16.82
N ASP A 334 -11.47 -6.34 -16.64
CA ASP A 334 -12.33 -6.68 -15.51
C ASP A 334 -11.55 -6.63 -14.21
N ASN A 335 -10.33 -7.19 -14.20
CA ASN A 335 -9.46 -7.14 -13.02
C ASN A 335 -8.95 -5.73 -12.71
N LEU A 336 -8.54 -4.97 -13.73
CA LEU A 336 -8.09 -3.59 -13.56
C LEU A 336 -9.20 -2.75 -12.94
N LEU A 337 -10.40 -2.82 -13.50
CA LEU A 337 -11.55 -2.06 -13.02
C LEU A 337 -11.97 -2.51 -11.63
N TRP A 338 -12.05 -3.82 -11.37
CA TRP A 338 -12.37 -4.31 -10.03
C TRP A 338 -11.32 -3.89 -9.00
N SER A 339 -10.03 -3.99 -9.33
CA SER A 339 -8.93 -3.57 -8.45
C SER A 339 -9.02 -2.07 -8.13
N VAL A 340 -9.24 -1.22 -9.15
CA VAL A 340 -9.34 0.23 -8.91
C VAL A 340 -10.63 0.58 -8.18
N ARG A 341 -11.78 0.03 -8.57
CA ARG A 341 -13.09 0.34 -7.96
C ARG A 341 -13.19 -0.15 -6.52
N THR A 342 -12.81 -1.39 -6.27
CA THR A 342 -12.97 -2.05 -4.97
C THR A 342 -11.78 -1.78 -4.07
N LEU A 343 -10.56 -2.06 -4.55
CA LEU A 343 -9.36 -2.10 -3.70
C LEU A 343 -8.70 -0.73 -3.53
N ILE A 344 -8.77 0.15 -4.53
CA ILE A 344 -8.23 1.51 -4.42
C ILE A 344 -9.32 2.49 -3.97
N ILE A 345 -10.38 2.66 -4.77
CA ILE A 345 -11.45 3.63 -4.52
C ILE A 345 -12.27 3.17 -3.31
N GLY A 346 -12.81 1.96 -3.33
CA GLY A 346 -13.71 1.44 -2.31
C GLY A 346 -13.08 1.44 -0.92
N THR A 347 -11.87 0.89 -0.77
CA THR A 347 -11.20 0.82 0.53
C THR A 347 -10.86 2.19 1.08
N VAL A 348 -10.35 3.10 0.26
CA VAL A 348 -10.01 4.46 0.69
C VAL A 348 -11.26 5.27 0.99
N ARG A 349 -12.33 5.11 0.22
CA ARG A 349 -13.61 5.77 0.54
C ARG A 349 -14.19 5.28 1.87
N THR A 350 -13.93 4.04 2.23
CA THR A 350 -14.29 3.42 3.52
C THR A 350 -13.18 3.48 4.57
N GLY A 351 -12.17 4.34 4.37
CA GLY A 351 -11.30 4.85 5.43
C GLY A 351 -9.89 4.27 5.45
N ALA A 352 -9.57 3.37 4.51
CA ALA A 352 -8.23 2.79 4.43
C ALA A 352 -7.17 3.89 4.26
N ARG A 353 -6.13 3.82 5.09
CA ARG A 353 -4.95 4.70 5.03
C ARG A 353 -3.84 4.09 4.20
N GLY A 354 -3.76 2.77 4.17
CA GLY A 354 -2.81 2.01 3.37
C GLY A 354 -3.52 0.89 2.61
N VAL A 355 -3.05 0.62 1.39
CA VAL A 355 -3.56 -0.47 0.54
C VAL A 355 -2.37 -1.29 0.04
N ALA A 356 -2.30 -2.55 0.43
CA ALA A 356 -1.33 -3.51 -0.09
C ALA A 356 -2.05 -4.63 -0.86
N LEU A 357 -1.63 -4.86 -2.09
CA LEU A 357 -1.94 -6.10 -2.82
C LEU A 357 -0.97 -7.20 -2.39
N TRP A 358 -1.14 -8.39 -2.97
CA TRP A 358 -0.35 -9.54 -2.57
C TRP A 358 1.08 -9.57 -3.10
N ASN A 359 1.50 -10.64 -3.77
CA ASN A 359 2.90 -10.76 -4.18
C ASN A 359 3.33 -9.61 -5.08
N LEU A 360 4.44 -8.94 -4.74
CA LEU A 360 5.06 -7.93 -5.59
C LEU A 360 5.58 -8.54 -6.91
N ALA A 361 6.06 -9.79 -6.86
CA ALA A 361 6.45 -10.54 -8.04
C ALA A 361 6.19 -12.04 -7.88
N LEU A 362 5.67 -12.68 -8.93
CA LEU A 362 5.61 -14.13 -9.09
C LEU A 362 6.16 -14.52 -10.47
N ASP A 363 6.45 -15.79 -10.68
CA ASP A 363 6.79 -16.30 -12.01
C ASP A 363 5.52 -16.58 -12.84
N GLY A 364 5.71 -16.99 -14.11
CA GLY A 364 4.60 -17.29 -15.03
C GLY A 364 3.77 -18.52 -14.64
N ARG A 365 4.05 -19.17 -13.51
CA ARG A 365 3.29 -20.29 -12.93
C ARG A 365 2.76 -19.97 -11.53
N GLY A 366 2.75 -18.69 -11.15
CA GLY A 366 2.29 -18.26 -9.83
C GLY A 366 3.24 -18.62 -8.69
N GLY A 367 4.50 -18.95 -8.97
CA GLY A 367 5.47 -19.39 -7.98
C GLY A 367 6.64 -18.44 -7.74
N PRO A 368 7.64 -18.88 -6.96
CA PRO A 368 7.64 -20.14 -6.20
C PRO A 368 6.73 -20.08 -4.96
N HIS A 369 6.21 -21.22 -4.55
CA HIS A 369 5.38 -21.37 -3.35
C HIS A 369 5.55 -22.78 -2.76
N LEU A 370 5.17 -22.98 -1.50
CA LEU A 370 5.09 -24.29 -0.85
C LEU A 370 3.75 -24.42 -0.13
N GLY A 371 2.80 -25.04 -0.83
CA GLY A 371 1.38 -25.05 -0.48
C GLY A 371 0.66 -23.78 -0.94
N GLY A 372 -0.60 -23.64 -0.55
CA GLY A 372 -1.38 -22.42 -0.80
C GLY A 372 -1.68 -22.16 -2.28
N CYS A 373 -1.62 -20.89 -2.69
CA CYS A 373 -2.19 -20.47 -3.97
C CYS A 373 -1.28 -20.79 -5.18
N GLY A 374 -1.62 -21.84 -5.94
CA GLY A 374 -0.88 -22.26 -7.14
C GLY A 374 -1.26 -21.55 -8.45
N ASN A 375 -2.21 -20.63 -8.42
CA ASN A 375 -2.68 -19.88 -9.60
C ASN A 375 -2.81 -18.37 -9.32
N CYS A 376 -2.12 -17.88 -8.30
CA CYS A 376 -2.04 -16.46 -7.99
C CYS A 376 -1.11 -15.73 -8.96
N ARG A 377 -1.39 -14.44 -9.17
CA ARG A 377 -0.61 -13.54 -10.01
C ARG A 377 -0.03 -12.42 -9.14
N GLY A 378 1.26 -12.14 -9.33
CA GLY A 378 1.92 -11.03 -8.66
C GLY A 378 1.67 -9.69 -9.37
N VAL A 379 2.02 -8.58 -8.73
CA VAL A 379 2.06 -7.25 -9.36
C VAL A 379 2.93 -7.27 -10.62
N LEU A 380 4.05 -7.99 -10.54
CA LEU A 380 4.90 -8.32 -11.66
C LEU A 380 4.90 -9.82 -11.92
N THR A 381 4.99 -10.21 -13.20
CA THR A 381 5.39 -11.55 -13.60
C THR A 381 6.85 -11.53 -14.06
N ILE A 382 7.70 -12.34 -13.45
CA ILE A 382 9.13 -12.47 -13.82
C ILE A 382 9.36 -13.85 -14.42
N ASP A 383 9.71 -13.91 -15.71
CA ASP A 383 10.11 -15.17 -16.34
C ASP A 383 11.46 -15.61 -15.76
N SER A 384 11.44 -16.76 -15.07
CA SER A 384 12.58 -17.25 -14.30
C SER A 384 13.79 -17.70 -15.15
N ARG A 385 13.62 -17.82 -16.47
CA ARG A 385 14.68 -18.24 -17.41
C ARG A 385 15.35 -17.06 -18.09
N SER A 386 14.55 -16.12 -18.59
CA SER A 386 15.00 -14.95 -19.36
C SER A 386 15.18 -13.69 -18.53
N GLY A 387 14.57 -13.63 -17.33
CA GLY A 387 14.48 -12.42 -16.54
C GLY A 387 13.53 -11.37 -17.12
N ALA A 388 12.72 -11.71 -18.14
CA ALA A 388 11.72 -10.79 -18.67
C ALA A 388 10.68 -10.44 -17.60
N VAL A 389 10.33 -9.16 -17.48
CA VAL A 389 9.41 -8.65 -16.47
C VAL A 389 8.16 -8.07 -17.13
N THR A 390 7.01 -8.62 -16.80
CA THR A 390 5.69 -8.17 -17.24
C THR A 390 4.97 -7.46 -16.10
N ARG A 391 4.30 -6.33 -16.41
CA ARG A 391 3.46 -5.60 -15.46
C ARG A 391 2.03 -6.07 -15.63
N ASN A 392 1.43 -6.58 -14.56
CA ASN A 392 0.05 -7.06 -14.59
C ASN A 392 -0.92 -5.93 -14.25
N GLU A 393 -2.22 -6.17 -14.37
CA GLU A 393 -3.29 -5.23 -14.00
C GLU A 393 -3.12 -4.64 -12.58
N GLU A 394 -2.62 -5.43 -11.62
CA GLU A 394 -2.34 -4.98 -10.26
C GLU A 394 -1.31 -3.83 -10.23
N TYR A 395 -0.30 -3.88 -11.11
CA TYR A 395 0.69 -2.81 -11.25
C TYR A 395 0.00 -1.52 -11.69
N TYR A 396 -0.86 -1.57 -12.70
CA TYR A 396 -1.54 -0.38 -13.22
C TYR A 396 -2.55 0.17 -12.22
N ALA A 397 -3.30 -0.69 -11.52
CA ALA A 397 -4.21 -0.29 -10.45
C ALA A 397 -3.46 0.47 -9.34
N LEU A 398 -2.33 -0.09 -8.86
CA LEU A 398 -1.48 0.57 -7.87
C LEU A 398 -0.85 1.86 -8.41
N ALA A 399 -0.42 1.88 -9.67
CA ALA A 399 0.24 3.03 -10.27
C ALA A 399 -0.69 4.24 -10.42
N HIS A 400 -1.98 4.02 -10.71
CA HIS A 400 -3.01 5.07 -10.74
C HIS A 400 -3.19 5.78 -9.39
N ALA A 401 -2.76 5.17 -8.28
CA ALA A 401 -2.77 5.76 -6.94
C ALA A 401 -1.36 6.20 -6.48
N SER A 402 -0.44 5.25 -6.29
CA SER A 402 0.89 5.46 -5.69
C SER A 402 1.73 6.56 -6.35
N ARG A 403 1.62 6.69 -7.69
CA ARG A 403 2.38 7.70 -8.44
C ARG A 403 1.94 9.12 -8.10
N PHE A 404 0.67 9.31 -7.78
CA PHE A 404 0.04 10.63 -7.68
C PHE A 404 -0.28 11.00 -6.25
N VAL A 405 -0.62 10.02 -5.40
CA VAL A 405 -1.01 10.21 -4.01
C VAL A 405 0.18 9.87 -3.11
N ARG A 406 0.87 10.90 -2.62
CA ARG A 406 2.09 10.73 -1.81
C ARG A 406 1.75 10.52 -0.34
N SER A 407 2.68 9.92 0.41
CA SER A 407 2.52 9.73 1.85
C SER A 407 2.23 11.08 2.54
N GLY A 408 1.23 11.11 3.42
CA GLY A 408 0.73 12.32 4.06
C GLY A 408 -0.36 13.07 3.29
N ALA A 409 -0.69 12.67 2.05
CA ALA A 409 -1.87 13.17 1.36
C ALA A 409 -3.13 12.92 2.20
N ARG A 410 -4.13 13.79 2.08
CA ARG A 410 -5.45 13.59 2.69
C ARG A 410 -6.46 13.25 1.62
N ARG A 411 -7.29 12.24 1.89
CA ARG A 411 -8.52 12.06 1.12
C ARG A 411 -9.41 13.28 1.35
N ILE A 412 -9.95 13.86 0.28
CA ILE A 412 -10.88 14.99 0.33
C ILE A 412 -12.25 14.57 -0.21
N ALA A 413 -13.27 15.43 -0.10
CA ALA A 413 -14.59 15.10 -0.61
C ALA A 413 -14.60 15.09 -2.15
N SER A 414 -15.24 14.07 -2.72
CA SER A 414 -15.57 14.03 -4.14
C SER A 414 -16.88 13.30 -4.42
N SER A 415 -17.61 13.79 -5.42
CA SER A 415 -18.78 13.09 -5.99
C SER A 415 -18.36 11.77 -6.64
N THR A 416 -19.12 10.71 -6.41
CA THR A 416 -18.93 9.38 -7.04
C THR A 416 -20.28 8.88 -7.54
N GLY A 417 -20.28 8.02 -8.56
CA GLY A 417 -21.48 7.51 -9.23
C GLY A 417 -22.07 8.44 -10.29
N VAL A 418 -21.49 9.62 -10.50
CA VAL A 418 -21.93 10.58 -11.54
C VAL A 418 -21.69 9.95 -12.91
N ALA A 419 -22.74 9.84 -13.73
CA ALA A 419 -22.71 9.13 -15.02
C ALA A 419 -22.17 7.69 -14.92
N GLY A 420 -22.33 7.03 -13.77
CA GLY A 420 -21.80 5.69 -13.53
C GLY A 420 -20.29 5.62 -13.27
N LEU A 421 -19.62 6.77 -13.05
CA LEU A 421 -18.19 6.86 -12.80
C LEU A 421 -17.88 6.78 -11.30
N GLU A 422 -16.95 5.91 -10.92
CA GLU A 422 -16.49 5.81 -9.53
C GLU A 422 -15.24 6.65 -9.32
N THR A 423 -15.19 7.40 -8.21
CA THR A 423 -14.11 8.37 -7.99
C THR A 423 -13.61 8.43 -6.55
N VAL A 424 -12.36 8.87 -6.40
CA VAL A 424 -11.81 9.31 -5.13
C VAL A 424 -10.82 10.45 -5.36
N ALA A 425 -10.87 11.47 -4.50
CA ALA A 425 -10.00 12.63 -4.58
C ALA A 425 -9.07 12.79 -3.36
N PHE A 426 -7.91 13.39 -3.61
CA PHE A 426 -6.88 13.62 -2.61
C PHE A 426 -6.29 15.02 -2.74
N ARG A 427 -5.75 15.53 -1.63
CA ARG A 427 -4.85 16.68 -1.58
C ARG A 427 -3.52 16.24 -1.00
N ASN A 428 -2.45 16.35 -1.79
CA ASN A 428 -1.09 16.11 -1.37
C ASN A 428 -0.58 17.23 -0.45
N VAL A 429 0.51 16.96 0.27
CA VAL A 429 1.19 17.93 1.13
C VAL A 429 1.73 19.14 0.33
N ASP A 430 2.09 18.93 -0.93
CA ASP A 430 2.53 19.99 -1.85
C ASP A 430 1.36 20.80 -2.47
N ALA A 431 0.16 20.64 -1.92
CA ALA A 431 -1.11 21.23 -2.35
C ALA A 431 -1.63 20.76 -3.72
N SER A 432 -0.94 19.85 -4.43
CA SER A 432 -1.52 19.24 -5.63
C SER A 432 -2.73 18.38 -5.27
N LYS A 433 -3.75 18.44 -6.11
CA LYS A 433 -4.96 17.63 -6.02
C LYS A 433 -4.88 16.49 -7.02
N VAL A 434 -5.48 15.37 -6.65
CA VAL A 434 -5.54 14.16 -7.47
C VAL A 434 -6.97 13.67 -7.50
N LEU A 435 -7.47 13.28 -8.67
CA LEU A 435 -8.74 12.58 -8.83
C LEU A 435 -8.49 11.29 -9.61
N ILE A 436 -8.84 10.15 -9.03
CA ILE A 436 -8.87 8.86 -9.73
C ILE A 436 -10.31 8.59 -10.15
N VAL A 437 -10.51 8.20 -11.40
CA VAL A 437 -11.82 7.93 -12.01
C VAL A 437 -11.79 6.57 -12.70
N ALA A 438 -12.72 5.69 -12.37
CA ALA A 438 -12.93 4.41 -13.05
C ALA A 438 -14.24 4.44 -13.86
N ASN A 439 -14.18 3.90 -15.08
CA ASN A 439 -15.34 3.75 -15.96
C ASN A 439 -15.47 2.29 -16.39
N SER A 440 -16.52 1.63 -15.90
CA SER A 440 -16.82 0.25 -16.30
C SER A 440 -17.77 0.12 -17.48
N ALA A 441 -18.30 1.23 -18.01
CA ALA A 441 -19.07 1.17 -19.23
C ALA A 441 -18.15 0.87 -20.43
N ALA A 442 -18.69 0.19 -21.45
CA ALA A 442 -17.96 -0.08 -22.69
C ALA A 442 -17.65 1.21 -23.49
N THR A 443 -18.41 2.28 -23.26
CA THR A 443 -18.24 3.56 -23.94
C THR A 443 -17.47 4.54 -23.06
N ALA A 444 -16.69 5.41 -23.70
CA ALA A 444 -16.03 6.50 -22.99
C ALA A 444 -17.03 7.50 -22.44
N ALA A 445 -16.69 8.12 -21.31
CA ALA A 445 -17.49 9.15 -20.68
C ALA A 445 -16.72 10.47 -20.62
N THR A 446 -17.38 11.56 -21.00
CA THR A 446 -16.91 12.93 -20.78
C THR A 446 -17.54 13.47 -19.50
N PHE A 447 -16.75 14.17 -18.70
CA PHE A 447 -17.18 14.76 -17.44
C PHE A 447 -16.41 16.04 -17.15
N VAL A 448 -16.93 16.84 -16.25
CA VAL A 448 -16.25 18.02 -15.72
C VAL A 448 -15.86 17.78 -14.27
N VAL A 449 -14.60 18.03 -13.93
CA VAL A 449 -14.15 18.16 -12.54
C VAL A 449 -14.33 19.61 -12.11
N ARG A 450 -15.11 19.86 -11.07
CA ARG A 450 -15.29 21.20 -10.49
C ARG A 450 -14.55 21.29 -9.15
N ASP A 451 -13.70 22.29 -9.03
CA ASP A 451 -12.87 22.60 -7.85
C ASP A 451 -13.05 24.09 -7.51
N GLY A 452 -14.08 24.38 -6.70
CA GLY A 452 -14.53 25.75 -6.43
C GLY A 452 -15.01 26.46 -7.69
N THR A 453 -14.36 27.58 -8.04
CA THR A 453 -14.65 28.35 -9.27
C THR A 453 -13.85 27.88 -10.49
N ARG A 454 -13.03 26.84 -10.33
CA ARG A 454 -12.23 26.24 -11.41
C ARG A 454 -12.92 24.98 -11.92
N TRP A 455 -12.74 24.70 -13.20
CA TRP A 455 -13.20 23.45 -13.77
C TRP A 455 -12.29 22.92 -14.87
N ILE A 456 -12.28 21.59 -15.02
CA ILE A 456 -11.50 20.84 -16.01
C ILE A 456 -12.46 19.92 -16.75
N GLU A 457 -12.58 20.05 -18.07
CA GLU A 457 -13.24 19.03 -18.89
C GLU A 457 -12.27 17.88 -19.15
N SER A 458 -12.75 16.66 -18.93
CA SER A 458 -11.95 15.45 -19.09
C SER A 458 -12.78 14.31 -19.65
N ARG A 459 -12.06 13.26 -20.05
CA ARG A 459 -12.64 12.05 -20.61
C ARG A 459 -11.94 10.83 -20.03
N VAL A 460 -12.73 9.84 -19.65
CA VAL A 460 -12.25 8.51 -19.30
C VAL A 460 -12.67 7.54 -20.40
N PRO A 461 -11.76 6.71 -20.94
CA PRO A 461 -12.12 5.68 -21.92
C PRO A 461 -13.18 4.71 -21.41
N GLY A 462 -13.80 3.98 -22.34
CA GLY A 462 -14.58 2.80 -21.96
C GLY A 462 -13.67 1.77 -21.31
N THR A 463 -14.21 1.02 -20.36
CA THR A 463 -13.49 0.00 -19.58
C THR A 463 -12.10 0.45 -19.12
N GLY A 464 -12.00 1.69 -18.63
CA GLY A 464 -10.72 2.37 -18.42
C GLY A 464 -10.66 3.15 -17.11
N VAL A 465 -9.44 3.58 -16.80
CA VAL A 465 -9.11 4.35 -15.59
C VAL A 465 -8.38 5.62 -16.01
N ALA A 466 -8.77 6.75 -15.43
CA ALA A 466 -8.12 8.03 -15.60
C ALA A 466 -7.68 8.58 -14.24
N THR A 467 -6.46 9.11 -14.16
CA THR A 467 -5.99 9.89 -13.01
C THR A 467 -5.66 11.30 -13.46
N LEU A 468 -6.30 12.29 -12.84
CA LEU A 468 -6.00 13.70 -13.02
C LEU A 468 -5.13 14.21 -11.87
N ARG A 469 -4.19 15.10 -12.17
CA ARG A 469 -3.41 15.85 -11.16
C ARG A 469 -3.34 17.33 -11.51
N TRP A 470 -3.65 18.22 -10.58
CA TRP A 470 -3.61 19.67 -10.78
C TRP A 470 -3.26 20.44 -9.51
N ARG A 471 -3.13 21.76 -9.59
CA ARG A 471 -2.94 22.68 -8.45
C ARG A 471 -3.99 23.76 -8.44
#